data_AF-A0A7X4CA24-F1
#
_entry.id   AF-A0A7X4CA24-F1
#
_cell.length_a   1.000
_cell.length_b   1.000
_cell.length_c   1.000
_cell.angle_alpha   90.00
_cell.angle_beta   90.00
_cell.angle_gamma   90.00
#
_symmetry.space_group_name_H-M   'P 1'
#
loop_
_entity.id
_entity.type
_entity.pdbx_description
1 polymer ?
#
loop_
_entity_poly.entity_id
_entity_poly.type
_entity_poly.pdbx_seq_one_letter_code
_entity_poly.pdbx_strand_id
1 'polypeptide(L)'
;MEQGKTSTLFTCRVLAPRCNTLGSLSSCTPRPAPSWLRVLSLATFKAICTLACLAALFLAAPLEGQEARSHLSSDPRINHAGTLIQADRFTEALSILRLLASSDHPDQVDVLFLVGLAALGAAQSPETPESERKGYLDEAIAAFHKILVGRPELARVRLELARAFYVKGDDGLSQKHFEQVLAGNPHPAVAGNIRRFLAVIRRRRRWKGYFGATLAPDGNINAASDAKTVDLWGFPFTPDQGPRSGVGVVLW
;
A
#
# COMPACT_ATOMS: atom_id res chain seq x y z
N MET A 1 -46.96 -30.25 0.09
CA MET A 1 -47.21 -30.49 1.53
C MET A 1 -46.10 -29.79 2.29
N GLU A 2 -46.50 -28.93 3.22
CA GLU A 2 -45.70 -27.95 3.96
C GLU A 2 -44.58 -28.53 4.81
N GLN A 3 -43.50 -27.75 4.91
CA GLN A 3 -42.47 -27.80 5.95
C GLN A 3 -42.96 -27.01 7.17
N GLY A 4 -43.04 -27.66 8.33
CA GLY A 4 -43.22 -26.99 9.62
C GLY A 4 -41.86 -26.79 10.30
N LYS A 5 -41.45 -25.54 10.53
CA LYS A 5 -40.35 -25.19 11.43
C LYS A 5 -40.84 -24.21 12.50
N THR A 6 -40.68 -24.66 13.73
CA THR A 6 -40.93 -24.02 15.02
C THR A 6 -40.16 -22.71 15.18
N SER A 7 -40.79 -21.69 15.78
CA SER A 7 -40.12 -20.49 16.26
C SER A 7 -40.58 -20.15 17.67
N THR A 8 -39.58 -19.94 18.51
CA THR A 8 -39.59 -19.69 19.95
C THR A 8 -40.16 -18.31 20.28
N LEU A 9 -41.11 -18.25 21.23
CA LEU A 9 -41.72 -17.02 21.74
C LEU A 9 -40.85 -16.38 22.83
N PHE A 10 -40.39 -15.15 22.59
CA PHE A 10 -39.94 -14.23 23.63
C PHE A 10 -41.15 -13.45 24.16
N THR A 11 -41.47 -13.61 25.44
CA THR A 11 -42.55 -12.89 26.12
C THR A 11 -42.03 -11.57 26.70
N CYS A 12 -42.61 -10.45 26.27
CA CYS A 12 -42.35 -9.12 26.80
C CYS A 12 -43.29 -8.86 27.99
N ARG A 13 -42.70 -8.54 29.14
CA ARG A 13 -43.35 -8.32 30.44
C ARG A 13 -43.85 -6.87 30.52
N VAL A 14 -45.16 -6.63 30.48
CA VAL A 14 -45.77 -5.30 30.65
C VAL A 14 -46.49 -5.19 32.00
N LEU A 15 -46.10 -4.15 32.73
CA LEU A 15 -46.75 -3.40 33.83
C LEU A 15 -48.05 -3.96 34.44
N ALA A 16 -47.96 -4.34 35.72
CA ALA A 16 -49.11 -4.59 36.59
C ALA A 16 -49.62 -3.28 37.25
N PRO A 17 -50.95 -3.11 37.47
CA PRO A 17 -51.50 -2.03 38.28
C PRO A 17 -51.42 -2.35 39.79
N ARG A 18 -51.13 -1.32 40.61
CA ARG A 18 -51.20 -1.38 42.08
C ARG A 18 -52.65 -1.32 42.57
N CYS A 19 -53.08 -2.28 43.39
CA CYS A 19 -54.26 -2.18 44.25
C CYS A 19 -53.81 -2.08 45.72
N ASN A 20 -54.39 -1.13 46.47
CA ASN A 20 -54.09 -0.90 47.88
C ASN A 20 -54.98 -1.77 48.78
N THR A 21 -54.47 -2.09 49.97
CA THR A 21 -54.96 -3.07 50.95
C THR A 21 -56.29 -2.72 51.62
N LEU A 22 -57.22 -3.70 51.70
CA LEU A 22 -58.11 -4.09 52.81
C LEU A 22 -59.46 -4.66 52.28
N GLY A 23 -59.74 -5.93 52.61
CA GLY A 23 -61.11 -6.49 52.63
C GLY A 23 -61.62 -7.21 51.36
N SER A 24 -61.96 -8.49 51.52
CA SER A 24 -62.86 -9.34 50.71
C SER A 24 -62.70 -9.37 49.17
N LEU A 25 -62.30 -10.55 48.68
CA LEU A 25 -62.34 -10.96 47.26
C LEU A 25 -63.78 -11.18 46.77
N SER A 26 -64.58 -10.14 46.55
CA SER A 26 -65.94 -10.32 45.99
C SER A 26 -66.52 -9.11 45.26
N SER A 27 -65.73 -8.32 44.52
CA SER A 27 -66.29 -7.43 43.48
C SER A 27 -65.20 -6.73 42.67
N CYS A 28 -64.83 -7.28 41.52
CA CYS A 28 -64.21 -6.51 40.44
C CYS A 28 -65.02 -6.76 39.17
N THR A 29 -65.93 -5.83 38.86
CA THR A 29 -66.64 -5.81 37.58
C THR A 29 -65.70 -5.29 36.49
N PRO A 30 -65.55 -5.98 35.34
CA PRO A 30 -64.74 -5.46 34.24
C PRO A 30 -65.39 -4.20 33.64
N ARG A 31 -64.56 -3.20 33.36
CA ARG A 31 -64.95 -1.99 32.62
C ARG A 31 -65.37 -2.38 31.20
N PRO A 32 -66.51 -1.91 30.65
CA PRO A 32 -66.83 -2.17 29.25
C PRO A 32 -65.81 -1.46 28.36
N ALA A 33 -65.28 -2.18 27.36
CA ALA A 33 -64.38 -1.64 26.37
C ALA A 33 -65.10 -0.57 25.52
N PRO A 34 -64.43 0.54 25.14
CA PRO A 34 -65.02 1.54 24.27
C PRO A 34 -65.26 0.97 22.85
N SER A 35 -66.42 1.31 22.27
CA SER A 35 -67.05 0.68 21.09
C SER A 35 -66.37 0.92 19.73
N TRP A 36 -65.18 1.54 19.68
CA TRP A 36 -64.48 1.84 18.43
C TRP A 36 -63.56 0.72 17.92
N LEU A 37 -63.36 -0.36 18.68
CA LEU A 37 -62.57 -1.53 18.26
C LEU A 37 -63.40 -2.54 17.43
N ARG A 38 -64.12 -2.05 16.42
CA ARG A 38 -64.91 -2.90 15.53
C ARG A 38 -64.78 -2.57 14.04
N VAL A 39 -63.66 -2.02 13.58
CA VAL A 39 -63.36 -2.06 12.13
C VAL A 39 -61.86 -2.07 11.91
N LEU A 40 -61.26 -3.26 11.82
CA LEU A 40 -60.04 -3.45 11.02
C LEU A 40 -60.00 -4.93 10.59
N SER A 41 -60.37 -5.12 9.33
CA SER A 41 -60.28 -6.37 8.59
C SER A 41 -58.85 -6.96 8.67
N LEU A 42 -58.74 -8.28 8.83
CA LEU A 42 -57.47 -9.04 8.87
C LEU A 42 -56.59 -8.88 7.60
N ALA A 43 -57.07 -8.18 6.56
CA ALA A 43 -56.35 -7.99 5.30
C ALA A 43 -55.28 -6.90 5.31
N THR A 44 -55.17 -6.07 6.35
CA THR A 44 -54.17 -4.97 6.41
C THR A 44 -52.95 -5.29 7.28
N PHE A 45 -52.97 -6.36 8.07
CA PHE A 45 -51.86 -6.69 8.98
C PHE A 45 -50.65 -7.33 8.28
N LYS A 46 -50.85 -7.97 7.11
CA LYS A 46 -49.77 -8.64 6.36
C LYS A 46 -48.88 -7.66 5.58
N ALA A 47 -49.41 -6.49 5.20
CA ALA A 47 -48.67 -5.46 4.48
C ALA A 47 -47.79 -4.60 5.41
N ILE A 48 -48.19 -4.42 6.67
CA ILE A 48 -47.46 -3.59 7.63
C ILE A 48 -46.25 -4.36 8.21
N CYS A 49 -46.36 -5.68 8.40
CA CYS A 49 -45.21 -6.50 8.83
C CYS A 49 -44.12 -6.69 7.76
N THR A 50 -44.44 -6.64 6.47
CA THR A 50 -43.43 -6.68 5.39
C THR A 50 -42.68 -5.35 5.23
N LEU A 51 -43.31 -4.21 5.56
CA LEU A 51 -42.66 -2.89 5.49
C LEU A 51 -41.76 -2.62 6.71
N ALA A 52 -42.09 -3.14 7.90
CA ALA A 52 -41.26 -2.96 9.10
C ALA A 52 -39.97 -3.80 9.06
N CYS A 53 -39.96 -4.97 8.40
CA CYS A 53 -38.78 -5.82 8.30
C CYS A 53 -37.80 -5.35 7.20
N LEU A 54 -38.30 -4.66 6.16
CA LEU A 54 -37.47 -4.05 5.12
C LEU A 54 -36.82 -2.72 5.55
N ALA A 55 -37.40 -2.03 6.55
CA ALA A 55 -36.82 -0.81 7.10
C ALA A 55 -35.69 -1.07 8.13
N ALA A 56 -35.69 -2.22 8.80
CA ALA A 56 -34.64 -2.58 9.77
C ALA A 56 -33.38 -3.20 9.14
N LEU A 57 -33.45 -3.65 7.88
CA LEU A 57 -32.29 -4.13 7.11
C LEU A 57 -31.51 -3.02 6.40
N PHE A 58 -32.02 -1.78 6.41
CA PHE A 58 -31.34 -0.61 5.82
C PHE A 58 -30.48 0.20 6.81
N LEU A 59 -30.46 -0.16 8.10
CA LEU A 59 -29.66 0.54 9.13
C LEU A 59 -28.49 -0.27 9.71
N ALA A 60 -28.11 -1.39 9.10
CA ALA A 60 -26.80 -1.97 9.32
C ALA A 60 -25.86 -1.53 8.18
N ALA A 61 -25.57 -0.24 8.12
CA ALA A 61 -24.42 0.22 7.35
C ALA A 61 -23.17 -0.44 7.98
N PRO A 62 -22.26 -1.04 7.19
CA PRO A 62 -21.01 -1.51 7.73
C PRO A 62 -20.28 -0.32 8.38
N LEU A 63 -19.93 -0.43 9.66
CA LEU A 63 -19.11 0.54 10.39
C LEU A 63 -17.64 0.57 9.89
N GLU A 64 -17.35 -0.02 8.74
CA GLU A 64 -16.03 -0.03 8.10
C GLU A 64 -15.85 1.11 7.08
N GLY A 65 -16.84 1.99 6.93
CA GLY A 65 -16.78 3.16 6.02
C GLY A 65 -16.41 4.49 6.67
N GLN A 66 -15.97 4.53 7.94
CA GLN A 66 -15.63 5.78 8.64
C GLN A 66 -14.21 6.30 8.35
N GLU A 67 -13.36 5.55 7.64
CA GLU A 67 -11.97 5.94 7.39
C GLU A 67 -11.77 6.96 6.25
N ALA A 68 -12.84 7.28 5.51
CA ALA A 68 -12.80 8.22 4.39
C ALA A 68 -13.43 9.59 4.70
N ARG A 69 -13.49 10.00 5.98
CA ARG A 69 -13.51 11.44 6.26
C ARG A 69 -12.15 11.95 5.83
N SER A 70 -12.09 12.59 4.67
CA SER A 70 -11.02 13.52 4.34
C SER A 70 -10.83 14.41 5.56
N HIS A 71 -9.80 14.14 6.35
CA HIS A 71 -9.35 15.01 7.41
C HIS A 71 -8.87 16.27 6.68
N LEU A 72 -9.80 17.18 6.36
CA LEU A 72 -9.42 18.57 6.14
C LEU A 72 -8.75 18.95 7.46
N SER A 73 -7.44 19.19 7.39
CA SER A 73 -6.75 19.70 8.56
C SER A 73 -7.45 20.98 9.00
N SER A 74 -7.52 21.18 10.30
CA SER A 74 -8.09 22.40 10.87
C SER A 74 -7.26 23.64 10.51
N ASP A 75 -5.98 23.48 10.15
CA ASP A 75 -5.11 24.57 9.70
C ASP A 75 -5.35 24.88 8.20
N PRO A 76 -5.83 26.08 7.85
CA PRO A 76 -6.05 26.46 6.45
C PRO A 76 -4.77 26.44 5.61
N ARG A 77 -3.59 26.57 6.22
CA ARG A 77 -2.29 26.52 5.52
C ARG A 77 -1.99 25.12 5.00
N ILE A 78 -2.38 24.08 5.73
CA ILE A 78 -2.21 22.68 5.30
C ILE A 78 -3.12 22.39 4.11
N ASN A 79 -4.37 22.84 4.17
CA ASN A 79 -5.30 22.71 3.05
C ASN A 79 -4.80 23.49 1.81
N HIS A 80 -4.31 24.72 2.00
CA HIS A 80 -3.73 25.51 0.91
C HIS A 80 -2.49 24.83 0.30
N ALA A 81 -1.57 24.31 1.11
CA ALA A 81 -0.43 23.55 0.61
C ALA A 81 -0.88 22.31 -0.18
N GLY A 82 -1.93 21.63 0.25
CA GLY A 82 -2.56 20.54 -0.50
C GLY A 82 -3.04 20.98 -1.89
N THR A 83 -3.68 22.15 -2.00
CA THR A 83 -4.11 22.71 -3.31
C THR A 83 -2.93 23.07 -4.21
N LEU A 84 -1.82 23.57 -3.63
CA LEU A 84 -0.60 23.87 -4.38
C LEU A 84 0.04 22.60 -4.94
N ILE A 85 0.08 21.51 -4.16
CA ILE A 85 0.57 20.21 -4.62
C ILE A 85 -0.27 19.68 -5.78
N GLN A 86 -1.60 19.80 -5.71
CA GLN A 86 -2.49 19.39 -6.80
C GLN A 86 -2.31 20.22 -8.08
N ALA A 87 -1.81 21.45 -7.94
CA ALA A 87 -1.48 22.34 -9.04
C ALA A 87 -0.02 22.20 -9.51
N ASP A 88 0.72 21.18 -9.07
CA ASP A 88 2.15 20.96 -9.33
C ASP A 88 3.08 22.10 -8.87
N ARG A 89 2.59 23.01 -8.00
CA ARG A 89 3.35 24.12 -7.41
C ARG A 89 4.11 23.68 -6.16
N PHE A 90 5.02 22.72 -6.34
CA PHE A 90 5.67 22.01 -5.24
C PHE A 90 6.57 22.90 -4.37
N THR A 91 7.38 23.76 -4.97
CA THR A 91 8.30 24.65 -4.23
C THR A 91 7.54 25.63 -3.34
N GLU A 92 6.40 26.11 -3.80
CA GLU A 92 5.52 27.00 -3.04
C GLU A 92 4.80 26.26 -1.92
N ALA A 93 4.36 25.02 -2.16
CA ALA A 93 3.85 24.17 -1.09
C ALA A 93 4.93 23.94 -0.01
N LEU A 94 6.18 23.68 -0.41
CA LEU A 94 7.29 23.42 0.51
C LEU A 94 7.67 24.64 1.36
N SER A 95 7.55 25.87 0.85
CA SER A 95 7.85 27.07 1.64
C SER A 95 6.89 27.19 2.85
N ILE A 96 5.62 26.83 2.67
CA ILE A 96 4.62 26.79 3.74
C ILE A 96 4.88 25.58 4.65
N LEU A 97 5.02 24.39 4.06
CA LEU A 97 5.07 23.14 4.82
C LEU A 97 6.35 22.99 5.66
N ARG A 98 7.50 23.47 5.20
CA ARG A 98 8.76 23.42 5.97
C ARG A 98 8.70 24.26 7.24
N LEU A 99 8.02 25.40 7.17
CA LEU A 99 7.78 26.23 8.35
C LEU A 99 6.90 25.50 9.37
N LEU A 100 5.81 24.89 8.92
CA LEU A 100 4.92 24.10 9.77
C LEU A 100 5.59 22.85 10.35
N ALA A 101 6.46 22.20 9.57
CA ALA A 101 7.18 21.00 9.98
C ALA A 101 8.27 21.27 11.03
N SER A 102 8.70 22.53 11.16
CA SER A 102 9.71 22.97 12.14
C SER A 102 9.10 23.26 13.53
N SER A 103 7.79 23.50 13.60
CA SER A 103 7.04 23.68 14.85
C SER A 103 6.41 22.36 15.30
N ASP A 104 6.19 22.21 16.62
CA ASP A 104 5.34 21.13 17.14
C ASP A 104 3.88 21.43 16.80
N HIS A 105 3.33 20.71 15.81
CA HIS A 105 2.00 20.95 15.25
C HIS A 105 1.06 19.78 15.56
N PRO A 106 -0.22 20.00 15.96
CA PRO A 106 -1.15 18.92 16.27
C PRO A 106 -1.32 17.93 15.10
N ASP A 107 -1.37 18.45 13.87
CA ASP A 107 -1.46 17.66 12.63
C ASP A 107 -0.08 17.31 12.05
N GLN A 108 0.94 17.05 12.89
CA GLN A 108 2.33 16.87 12.45
C GLN A 108 2.50 15.78 11.38
N VAL A 109 1.73 14.70 11.48
CA VAL A 109 1.78 13.58 10.52
C VAL A 109 1.32 14.03 9.14
N ASP A 110 0.24 14.82 9.05
CA ASP A 110 -0.28 15.32 7.78
C ASP A 110 0.68 16.33 7.16
N VAL A 111 1.25 17.23 7.97
CA VAL A 111 2.29 18.18 7.52
C VAL A 111 3.46 17.42 6.92
N LEU A 112 4.02 16.43 7.62
CA LEU A 112 5.16 15.65 7.13
C LEU A 112 4.80 14.84 5.88
N PHE A 113 3.57 14.33 5.80
CA PHE A 113 3.13 13.57 4.64
C PHE A 113 3.07 14.48 3.41
N LEU A 114 2.53 15.69 3.56
CA LEU A 114 2.52 16.69 2.49
C LEU A 114 3.91 17.19 2.12
N VAL A 115 4.83 17.37 3.09
CA VAL A 115 6.25 17.66 2.80
C VAL A 115 6.82 16.56 1.92
N GLY A 116 6.60 15.30 2.28
CA GLY A 116 7.08 14.16 1.51
C GLY A 116 6.55 14.13 0.08
N LEU A 117 5.25 14.39 -0.11
CA LEU A 117 4.64 14.44 -1.44
C LEU A 117 5.13 15.64 -2.26
N ALA A 118 5.21 16.82 -1.66
CA ALA A 118 5.66 18.03 -2.34
C ALA A 118 7.14 17.91 -2.74
N ALA A 119 8.01 17.42 -1.86
CA ALA A 119 9.42 17.21 -2.15
C ALA A 119 9.61 16.12 -3.23
N LEU A 120 8.86 15.02 -3.17
CA LEU A 120 8.89 14.00 -4.21
C LEU A 120 8.38 14.52 -5.57
N GLY A 121 7.38 15.39 -5.56
CA GLY A 121 6.87 16.10 -6.73
C GLY A 121 7.90 17.06 -7.33
N ALA A 122 8.49 17.92 -6.49
CA ALA A 122 9.57 18.83 -6.87
C ALA A 122 10.74 18.06 -7.51
N ALA A 123 11.19 16.99 -6.87
CA ALA A 123 12.26 16.14 -7.41
C ALA A 123 11.97 15.51 -8.78
N GLN A 124 10.70 15.41 -9.19
CA GLN A 124 10.28 14.87 -10.49
C GLN A 124 9.86 15.97 -11.48
N SER A 125 9.75 17.21 -11.02
CA SER A 125 9.41 18.34 -11.87
C SER A 125 10.51 18.60 -12.91
N PRO A 126 10.16 18.84 -14.17
CA PRO A 126 11.13 19.14 -15.22
C PRO A 126 11.87 20.46 -14.98
N GLU A 127 11.30 21.37 -14.19
CA GLU A 127 11.92 22.66 -13.89
C GLU A 127 12.99 22.58 -12.79
N THR A 128 13.09 21.46 -12.08
CA THR A 128 14.02 21.32 -10.96
C THR A 128 15.43 20.97 -11.45
N PRO A 129 16.45 21.79 -11.13
CA PRO A 129 17.83 21.49 -11.49
C PRO A 129 18.30 20.15 -10.94
N GLU A 130 19.09 19.40 -11.72
CA GLU A 130 19.58 18.07 -11.32
C GLU A 130 20.32 18.08 -9.98
N SER A 131 21.06 19.15 -9.70
CA SER A 131 21.77 19.37 -8.43
C SER A 131 20.84 19.42 -7.22
N GLU A 132 19.62 19.93 -7.37
CA GLU A 132 18.64 20.04 -6.28
C GLU A 132 17.77 18.79 -6.13
N ARG A 133 17.58 18.02 -7.21
CA ARG A 133 16.72 16.82 -7.20
C ARG A 133 17.06 15.86 -6.07
N LYS A 134 18.36 15.65 -5.82
CA LYS A 134 18.82 14.78 -4.73
C LYS A 134 18.38 15.28 -3.37
N GLY A 135 18.47 16.59 -3.12
CA GLY A 135 18.04 17.20 -1.86
C GLY A 135 16.55 17.01 -1.60
N TYR A 136 15.72 17.23 -2.61
CA TYR A 136 14.28 16.99 -2.51
C TYR A 136 13.93 15.50 -2.29
N LEU A 137 14.66 14.57 -2.92
CA LEU A 137 14.45 13.14 -2.67
C LEU A 137 14.84 12.74 -1.25
N ASP A 138 15.95 13.27 -0.73
CA ASP A 138 16.40 13.04 0.64
C ASP A 138 15.39 13.60 1.65
N GLU A 139 14.85 14.80 1.39
CA GLU A 139 13.79 15.41 2.19
C GLU A 139 12.51 14.57 2.19
N ALA A 140 12.07 14.08 1.02
CA ALA A 140 10.89 13.24 0.91
C ALA A 140 11.02 11.94 1.71
N ILE A 141 12.17 11.26 1.57
CA ILE A 141 12.49 10.03 2.31
C ILE A 141 12.50 10.30 3.81
N ALA A 142 13.15 11.38 4.25
CA ALA A 142 13.23 11.74 5.67
C ALA A 142 11.83 12.01 6.26
N ALA A 143 10.97 12.73 5.54
CA ALA A 143 9.62 13.04 6.00
C ALA A 143 8.75 11.79 6.15
N PHE A 144 8.72 10.90 5.15
CA PHE A 144 7.97 9.65 5.23
C PHE A 144 8.54 8.70 6.29
N HIS A 145 9.87 8.61 6.40
CA HIS A 145 10.52 7.79 7.41
C HIS A 145 10.20 8.27 8.83
N LYS A 146 10.22 9.60 9.07
CA LYS A 146 9.85 10.19 10.38
C LYS A 146 8.45 9.79 10.82
N ILE A 147 7.49 9.74 9.89
CA ILE A 147 6.13 9.26 10.19
C ILE A 147 6.14 7.77 10.58
N LEU A 148 6.81 6.93 9.77
CA LEU A 148 6.80 5.47 9.97
C LEU A 148 7.57 5.01 11.21
N VAL A 149 8.47 5.82 11.75
CA VAL A 149 9.11 5.56 13.05
C VAL A 149 8.08 5.53 14.17
N GLY A 150 7.09 6.44 14.15
CA GLY A 150 6.03 6.48 15.16
C GLY A 150 4.79 5.66 14.80
N ARG A 151 4.50 5.52 13.51
CA ARG A 151 3.27 4.90 12.98
C ARG A 151 3.58 3.90 11.85
N PRO A 152 4.16 2.74 12.17
CA PRO A 152 4.59 1.76 11.17
C PRO A 152 3.42 1.10 10.40
N GLU A 153 2.20 1.14 10.93
CA GLU A 153 0.99 0.56 10.35
C GLU A 153 0.49 1.30 9.11
N LEU A 154 0.95 2.54 8.87
CA LEU A 154 0.48 3.37 7.76
C LEU A 154 1.00 2.89 6.40
N ALA A 155 0.28 1.93 5.80
CA ALA A 155 0.61 1.35 4.51
C ALA A 155 0.75 2.37 3.38
N ARG A 156 -0.08 3.43 3.39
CA ARG A 156 -0.01 4.53 2.40
C ARG A 156 1.33 5.27 2.47
N VAL A 157 1.80 5.60 3.67
CA VAL A 157 3.08 6.30 3.86
C VAL A 157 4.25 5.39 3.45
N ARG A 158 4.17 4.10 3.77
CA ARG A 158 5.15 3.09 3.35
C ARG A 158 5.25 2.95 1.83
N LEU A 159 4.11 3.03 1.13
CA LEU A 159 4.07 3.02 -0.33
C LEU A 159 4.79 4.25 -0.92
N GLU A 160 4.54 5.44 -0.38
CA GLU A 160 5.20 6.66 -0.86
C GLU A 160 6.70 6.67 -0.54
N LEU A 161 7.11 6.12 0.61
CA LEU A 161 8.53 5.90 0.91
C LEU A 161 9.19 4.95 -0.11
N ALA A 162 8.51 3.86 -0.46
CA ALA A 162 9.00 2.94 -1.49
C ALA A 162 9.15 3.63 -2.85
N ARG A 163 8.21 4.52 -3.20
CA ARG A 163 8.27 5.35 -4.41
C ARG A 163 9.40 6.37 -4.37
N ALA A 164 9.65 7.02 -3.23
CA ALA A 164 10.75 7.95 -3.08
C ALA A 164 12.11 7.26 -3.30
N PHE A 165 12.32 6.08 -2.70
CA PHE A 165 13.51 5.27 -2.97
C PHE A 165 13.61 4.82 -4.43
N TYR A 166 12.48 4.47 -5.07
CA TYR A 166 12.46 4.07 -6.49
C TYR A 166 12.95 5.21 -7.41
N VAL A 167 12.50 6.44 -7.14
CA VAL A 167 12.88 7.63 -7.92
C VAL A 167 14.34 7.99 -7.64
N LYS A 168 14.80 7.84 -6.40
CA LYS A 168 16.22 8.03 -6.03
C LYS A 168 17.16 6.99 -6.65
N GLY A 169 16.64 5.85 -7.09
CA GLY A 169 17.43 4.75 -7.66
C GLY A 169 17.89 3.72 -6.63
N ASP A 170 17.44 3.85 -5.37
CA ASP A 170 17.70 2.91 -4.28
C ASP A 170 16.76 1.70 -4.38
N ASP A 171 16.85 0.97 -5.50
CA ASP A 171 16.00 -0.16 -5.87
C ASP A 171 15.92 -1.26 -4.78
N GLY A 172 16.98 -1.42 -3.98
CA GLY A 172 17.03 -2.36 -2.86
C GLY A 172 16.05 -2.00 -1.75
N LEU A 173 16.06 -0.74 -1.31
CA LEU A 173 15.16 -0.25 -0.26
C LEU A 173 13.73 -0.11 -0.79
N SER A 174 13.60 0.38 -2.03
CA SER A 174 12.30 0.46 -2.70
C SER A 174 11.59 -0.89 -2.77
N GLN A 175 12.28 -1.94 -3.22
CA GLN A 175 11.72 -3.29 -3.30
C GLN A 175 11.23 -3.79 -1.94
N LYS A 176 12.06 -3.66 -0.89
CA LYS A 176 11.70 -4.11 0.47
C LYS A 176 10.39 -3.46 0.96
N HIS A 177 10.26 -2.15 0.79
CA HIS A 177 9.05 -1.45 1.24
C HIS A 177 7.83 -1.78 0.39
N PHE A 178 7.98 -1.95 -0.93
CA PHE A 178 6.89 -2.40 -1.80
C PHE A 178 6.39 -3.81 -1.43
N GLU A 179 7.31 -4.74 -1.16
CA GLU A 179 6.97 -6.10 -0.71
C GLU A 179 6.26 -6.10 0.65
N GLN A 180 6.70 -5.25 1.59
CA GLN A 180 6.00 -5.06 2.86
C GLN A 180 4.57 -4.54 2.68
N VAL A 181 4.34 -3.58 1.77
CA VAL A 181 2.98 -3.10 1.48
C VAL A 181 2.14 -4.23 0.87
N LEU A 182 2.69 -5.04 -0.04
CA LEU A 182 1.98 -6.20 -0.61
C LEU A 182 1.61 -7.26 0.44
N ALA A 183 2.47 -7.49 1.43
CA ALA A 183 2.19 -8.43 2.52
C ALA A 183 0.99 -8.01 3.38
N GLY A 184 0.65 -6.71 3.39
CA GLY A 184 -0.54 -6.17 4.04
C GLY A 184 -1.85 -6.34 3.24
N ASN A 185 -1.86 -7.13 2.17
CA ASN A 185 -3.02 -7.37 1.30
C ASN A 185 -3.73 -6.06 0.84
N PRO A 186 -3.01 -5.14 0.17
CA PRO A 186 -3.59 -3.87 -0.25
C PRO A 186 -4.62 -4.09 -1.36
N HIS A 187 -5.49 -3.09 -1.58
CA HIS A 187 -6.49 -3.12 -2.65
C HIS A 187 -5.89 -3.58 -4.00
N PRO A 188 -6.58 -4.42 -4.81
CA PRO A 188 -6.01 -5.01 -6.02
C PRO A 188 -5.39 -4.01 -7.00
N ALA A 189 -5.98 -2.82 -7.13
CA ALA A 189 -5.42 -1.74 -7.96
C ALA A 189 -4.04 -1.26 -7.46
N VAL A 190 -3.89 -1.09 -6.14
CA VAL A 190 -2.62 -0.71 -5.51
C VAL A 190 -1.59 -1.83 -5.68
N ALA A 191 -1.98 -3.08 -5.43
CA ALA A 191 -1.12 -4.25 -5.65
C ALA A 191 -0.63 -4.35 -7.10
N GLY A 192 -1.51 -4.10 -8.07
CA GLY A 192 -1.17 -4.03 -9.50
C GLY A 192 -0.11 -2.97 -9.81
N ASN A 193 -0.26 -1.76 -9.25
CA ASN A 193 0.71 -0.69 -9.41
C ASN A 193 2.08 -1.03 -8.79
N ILE A 194 2.09 -1.59 -7.57
CA ILE A 194 3.33 -2.02 -6.91
C ILE A 194 4.06 -3.07 -7.76
N ARG A 195 3.34 -4.06 -8.31
CA ARG A 195 3.95 -5.10 -9.17
C ARG A 195 4.60 -4.52 -10.42
N ARG A 196 4.08 -3.41 -10.98
CA ARG A 196 4.72 -2.70 -12.11
C ARG A 196 6.07 -2.09 -11.69
N PHE A 197 6.13 -1.41 -10.54
CA PHE A 197 7.40 -0.90 -10.00
C PHE A 197 8.41 -2.03 -9.79
N LEU A 198 7.99 -3.14 -9.15
CA LEU A 198 8.85 -4.30 -8.91
C LEU A 198 9.33 -4.96 -10.22
N ALA A 199 8.52 -4.99 -11.27
CA ALA A 199 8.93 -5.48 -12.58
C ALA A 199 10.05 -4.63 -13.19
N VAL A 200 9.94 -3.29 -13.07
CA VAL A 200 11.00 -2.38 -13.53
C VAL A 200 12.29 -2.58 -12.72
N ILE A 201 12.20 -2.64 -11.38
CA ILE A 201 13.35 -2.88 -10.50
C ILE A 201 14.07 -4.18 -10.89
N ARG A 202 13.33 -5.29 -11.08
CA ARG A 202 13.92 -6.57 -11.50
C ARG A 202 14.64 -6.45 -12.84
N ARG A 203 14.07 -5.72 -13.80
CA ARG A 203 14.72 -5.49 -15.10
C ARG A 203 16.01 -4.69 -14.95
N ARG A 204 16.06 -3.64 -14.12
CA ARG A 204 17.29 -2.87 -13.87
C ARG A 204 18.42 -3.73 -13.29
N ARG A 205 18.09 -4.68 -12.40
CA ARG A 205 19.08 -5.59 -11.81
C ARG A 205 19.62 -6.64 -12.78
N ARG A 206 18.80 -7.16 -13.70
CA ARG A 206 19.23 -8.21 -14.66
C ARG A 206 20.41 -7.79 -15.55
N TRP A 207 20.60 -6.49 -15.76
CA TRP A 207 21.70 -5.94 -16.57
C TRP A 207 22.92 -5.50 -15.74
N LYS A 208 22.87 -5.57 -14.40
CA LYS A 208 24.02 -5.24 -13.54
C LYS A 208 25.00 -6.42 -13.40
N GLY A 209 25.11 -7.27 -14.43
CA GLY A 209 26.16 -8.27 -14.56
C GLY A 209 27.31 -7.71 -15.41
N TYR A 210 28.55 -8.07 -15.10
CA TYR A 210 29.70 -7.73 -15.92
C TYR A 210 29.81 -8.77 -17.05
N PHE A 211 30.14 -8.32 -18.26
CA PHE A 211 30.57 -9.19 -19.35
C PHE A 211 31.94 -8.73 -19.80
N GLY A 212 32.92 -9.62 -19.74
CA GLY A 212 34.28 -9.38 -20.23
C GLY A 212 34.64 -10.36 -21.33
N ALA A 213 35.30 -9.86 -22.38
CA ALA A 213 35.92 -10.68 -23.40
C ALA A 213 37.36 -10.20 -23.60
N THR A 214 38.33 -11.08 -23.38
CA THR A 214 39.73 -10.81 -23.73
C THR A 214 40.16 -11.71 -24.88
N LEU A 215 40.80 -11.09 -25.86
CA LEU A 215 41.54 -11.77 -26.92
C LEU A 215 42.97 -11.99 -26.43
N ALA A 216 43.38 -13.26 -26.35
CA ALA A 216 44.75 -13.64 -26.01
C ALA A 216 45.40 -14.23 -27.27
N PRO A 217 46.18 -13.44 -28.04
CA PRO A 217 46.99 -14.00 -29.11
C PRO A 217 48.12 -14.82 -28.49
N ASP A 218 48.24 -16.09 -28.85
CA ASP A 218 49.34 -16.95 -28.46
C ASP A 218 50.15 -17.35 -29.70
N GLY A 219 51.45 -17.08 -29.66
CA GLY A 219 52.38 -17.38 -30.73
C GLY A 219 52.71 -18.86 -30.87
N ASN A 220 52.46 -19.68 -29.83
CA ASN A 220 52.90 -21.08 -29.78
C ASN A 220 51.90 -22.00 -29.04
N ILE A 221 50.72 -22.20 -29.63
CA ILE A 221 49.64 -23.00 -29.00
C ILE A 221 49.95 -24.50 -28.91
N ASN A 222 50.85 -25.01 -29.73
CA ASN A 222 51.27 -26.42 -29.72
C ASN A 222 52.52 -26.66 -28.87
N ALA A 223 53.03 -25.64 -28.18
CA ALA A 223 54.27 -25.68 -27.40
C ALA A 223 55.45 -26.30 -28.19
N ALA A 224 55.46 -26.11 -29.52
CA ALA A 224 56.51 -26.64 -30.37
C ALA A 224 57.75 -25.76 -30.28
N SER A 225 58.93 -26.37 -30.39
CA SER A 225 60.20 -25.65 -30.39
C SER A 225 60.56 -25.20 -31.81
N ASP A 226 61.21 -24.04 -31.94
CA ASP A 226 61.81 -23.57 -33.20
C ASP A 226 63.05 -24.40 -33.61
N ALA A 227 63.49 -25.32 -32.75
CA ALA A 227 64.63 -26.18 -33.01
C ALA A 227 64.35 -27.15 -34.15
N LYS A 228 65.10 -27.03 -35.26
CA LYS A 228 64.98 -27.91 -36.44
C LYS A 228 65.40 -29.35 -36.16
N THR A 229 66.21 -29.58 -35.13
CA THR A 229 66.63 -30.90 -34.68
C THR A 229 66.74 -30.92 -33.16
N VAL A 230 66.26 -32.01 -32.56
CA VAL A 230 66.44 -32.30 -31.14
C VAL A 230 67.32 -33.54 -31.06
N ASP A 231 68.42 -33.44 -30.33
CA ASP A 231 69.31 -34.57 -30.07
C ASP A 231 68.79 -35.34 -28.86
N LEU A 232 68.37 -36.58 -29.10
CA LEU A 232 67.96 -37.51 -28.06
C LEU A 232 68.93 -38.69 -28.14
N TRP A 233 69.88 -38.74 -27.20
CA TRP A 233 70.84 -39.84 -27.06
C TRP A 233 71.85 -39.97 -28.22
N GLY A 234 72.32 -38.87 -28.79
CA GLY A 234 73.30 -38.86 -29.88
C GLY A 234 72.69 -39.15 -31.25
N PHE A 235 71.36 -39.14 -31.35
CA PHE A 235 70.61 -39.31 -32.60
C PHE A 235 69.78 -38.05 -32.87
N PRO A 236 69.95 -37.42 -34.05
CA PRO A 236 69.17 -36.24 -34.41
C PRO A 236 67.76 -36.64 -34.85
N PHE A 237 66.74 -36.06 -34.21
CA PHE A 237 65.34 -36.16 -34.61
C PHE A 237 64.82 -34.82 -35.11
N THR A 238 64.04 -34.83 -36.19
CA THR A 238 63.35 -33.65 -36.71
C THR A 238 61.89 -33.64 -36.24
N PRO A 239 61.45 -32.63 -35.47
CA PRO A 239 60.03 -32.47 -35.14
C PRO A 239 59.17 -32.41 -36.41
N ASP A 240 58.01 -33.06 -36.39
CA ASP A 240 57.12 -33.19 -37.55
C ASP A 240 56.27 -31.92 -37.80
N GLN A 241 56.11 -31.06 -36.79
CA GLN A 241 55.37 -29.80 -36.89
C GLN A 241 56.11 -28.65 -36.17
N GLY A 242 56.15 -27.48 -36.82
CA GLY A 242 56.66 -26.24 -36.23
C GLY A 242 55.64 -25.50 -35.35
N PRO A 243 56.01 -24.37 -34.74
CA PRO A 243 55.10 -23.55 -33.93
C PRO A 243 53.89 -23.10 -34.74
N ARG A 244 52.70 -23.22 -34.11
CA ARG A 244 51.45 -22.74 -34.66
C ARG A 244 50.91 -21.66 -33.74
N SER A 245 50.48 -20.54 -34.32
CA SER A 245 49.82 -19.47 -33.57
C SER A 245 48.32 -19.69 -33.52
N GLY A 246 47.69 -19.23 -32.45
CA GLY A 246 46.25 -19.31 -32.24
C GLY A 246 45.73 -18.12 -31.45
N VAL A 247 44.41 -17.95 -31.46
CA VAL A 247 43.74 -16.91 -30.68
C VAL A 247 42.83 -17.59 -29.67
N GLY A 248 43.10 -17.35 -28.39
CA GLY A 248 42.21 -17.73 -27.29
C GLY A 248 41.17 -16.64 -27.03
N VAL A 249 39.93 -17.04 -26.76
CA VAL A 249 38.88 -16.16 -26.26
C VAL A 249 38.53 -16.60 -24.86
N VAL A 250 38.66 -15.70 -23.90
CA VAL A 250 38.23 -15.92 -22.51
C VAL A 250 37.01 -15.05 -22.23
N LEU A 251 35.97 -15.67 -21.68
CA LEU A 251 34.68 -15.05 -21.36
C LEU A 251 34.43 -15.13 -19.85
N TRP A 252 33.93 -14.06 -19.23
CA TRP A 252 33.49 -14.04 -17.83
C TRP A 252 32.37 -13.04 -17.58
#